data_AF-A0A7D5MIS3-F1
#
_entry.id   AF-A0A7D5MIS3-F1
#
_cell.length_a   1.000
_cell.length_b   1.000
_cell.length_c   1.000
_cell.angle_alpha   90.00
_cell.angle_beta   90.00
_cell.angle_gamma   90.00
#
_symmetry.space_group_name_H-M   'P 1'
#
loop_
_entity.id
_entity.type
_entity.pdbx_description
1 polymer ?
#
loop_
_entity_poly.entity_id
_entity_poly.type
_entity_poly.pdbx_seq_one_letter_code
_entity_poly.pdbx_strand_id
1 'polypeptide(L)' 'MKERIEISVGRDVSNDIVLNDPSVSLFHCTVSNETGGSVTISDLNSANGTWVNNKRVVRKI' A
#
# COMPACT_ATOMS: atom_id res chain seq x y z
N MET A 1 -5.82 -17.03 16.48
CA MET A 1 -5.48 -16.74 15.06
C MET A 1 -5.74 -15.25 14.86
N LYS A 2 -4.79 -14.46 14.37
CA LYS A 2 -5.04 -13.04 14.07
C LYS A 2 -5.63 -12.94 12.67
N GLU A 3 -6.69 -12.16 12.51
CA GLU A 3 -7.28 -11.89 11.20
C GLU A 3 -6.30 -11.13 10.31
N ARG A 4 -6.36 -11.41 9.00
CA ARG A 4 -5.66 -10.61 7.99
C ARG A 4 -6.43 -9.31 7.82
N ILE A 5 -5.78 -8.21 8.18
CA ILE A 5 -6.19 -6.84 7.97
C ILE A 5 -5.41 -6.33 6.77
N GLU A 6 -6.13 -5.69 5.85
CA GLU A 6 -5.55 -4.96 4.74
C GLU A 6 -5.97 -3.50 4.87
N ILE A 7 -5.00 -2.59 4.75
CA ILE A 7 -5.19 -1.15 4.82
C ILE A 7 -4.80 -0.59 3.46
N SER A 8 -5.74 0.09 2.83
CA SER A 8 -5.56 0.79 1.55
C SER A 8 -5.06 2.22 1.76
N VAL A 9 -4.17 2.66 0.89
CA VAL A 9 -3.59 4.01 0.90
C VAL A 9 -3.71 4.62 -0.49
N GLY A 10 -4.23 5.83 -0.58
CA GLY A 10 -4.38 6.53 -1.85
C GLY A 10 -5.04 7.91 -1.68
N ARG A 11 -5.18 8.65 -2.78
CA ARG A 11 -5.84 9.97 -2.74
C ARG A 11 -7.36 9.89 -2.83
N ASP A 12 -7.91 8.75 -3.24
CA ASP A 12 -9.35 8.55 -3.26
C ASP A 12 -9.89 8.47 -1.83
N VAL A 13 -11.05 9.07 -1.58
CA VAL A 13 -11.69 9.10 -0.25
C VAL A 13 -12.16 7.71 0.21
N SER A 14 -12.17 6.74 -0.69
CA SER A 14 -12.54 5.35 -0.41
C SER A 14 -11.40 4.53 0.21
N ASN A 15 -10.19 5.09 0.34
CA ASN A 15 -9.07 4.42 1.03
C ASN A 15 -9.18 4.56 2.55
N ASP A 16 -8.63 3.58 3.28
CA ASP A 16 -8.51 3.64 4.74
C ASP A 16 -7.60 4.80 5.20
N ILE A 17 -6.52 5.04 4.44
CA ILE A 17 -5.63 6.18 4.61
C ILE A 17 -5.69 7.04 3.36
N VAL A 18 -6.34 8.20 3.51
CA VAL A 18 -6.48 9.18 2.44
C VAL A 18 -5.34 10.18 2.47
N LEU A 19 -4.60 10.30 1.37
CA LEU A 19 -3.55 11.29 1.19
C LEU A 19 -4.00 12.34 0.17
N ASN A 20 -4.22 13.57 0.65
CA ASN A 20 -4.58 14.70 -0.22
C ASN A 20 -3.34 15.27 -0.94
N ASP A 21 -2.78 14.49 -1.85
CA ASP A 21 -1.61 14.87 -2.64
C ASP A 21 -1.79 14.42 -4.10
N PRO A 22 -1.66 15.32 -5.09
CA PRO A 22 -1.86 15.00 -6.50
C PRO A 22 -0.81 14.02 -7.07
N SER A 23 0.34 13.86 -6.41
CA SER A 23 1.36 12.87 -6.76
C SER A 23 1.00 11.44 -6.31
N VAL A 24 0.00 11.29 -5.43
CA VAL A 24 -0.49 10.00 -4.97
C VAL A 24 -1.58 9.50 -5.92
N SER A 25 -1.58 8.20 -6.19
CA SER A 25 -2.57 7.57 -7.07
C SER A 25 -3.89 7.41 -6.32
N LEU A 26 -5.00 7.26 -7.06
CA LEU A 26 -6.33 7.06 -6.45
C LEU A 26 -6.31 5.92 -5.43
N PHE A 27 -5.74 4.78 -5.84
CA PHE A 27 -5.36 3.67 -4.99
C PHE A 27 -3.87 3.41 -5.25
N HIS A 28 -3.03 3.67 -4.26
CA HIS A 28 -1.58 3.75 -4.45
C HIS A 28 -0.87 2.48 -3.97
N CYS A 29 -1.15 2.06 -2.73
CA CYS A 29 -0.60 0.83 -2.19
C CYS A 29 -1.54 0.23 -1.13
N THR A 30 -1.29 -1.03 -0.77
CA THR A 30 -1.89 -1.66 0.41
C THR A 30 -0.82 -2.09 1.40
N VAL A 31 -1.19 -2.08 2.67
CA VAL A 31 -0.42 -2.62 3.78
C VAL A 31 -1.22 -3.75 4.40
N SER A 32 -0.68 -4.96 4.45
CA SER A 32 -1.34 -6.09 5.08
C SER A 32 -0.48 -6.72 6.16
N ASN A 33 -1.11 -7.19 7.23
CA ASN A 33 -0.44 -8.14 8.13
C ASN A 33 -0.51 -9.54 7.53
N GLU A 34 0.48 -10.35 7.85
CA GLU A 34 0.52 -11.76 7.51
C GLU A 34 0.41 -12.60 8.78
N THR A 35 0.06 -13.87 8.58
CA THR A 35 0.12 -14.86 9.66
C THR A 35 1.56 -14.97 10.14
N GLY A 36 1.81 -14.73 11.44
CA GLY A 36 3.15 -14.69 12.00
C GLY A 36 3.69 -13.29 12.29
N GLY A 37 2.90 -12.24 12.02
CA GLY A 37 3.18 -10.87 12.47
C GLY A 37 4.09 -10.06 11.55
N SER A 38 4.50 -10.61 10.40
CA SER A 38 5.10 -9.81 9.35
C SER A 38 4.08 -8.88 8.71
N VAL A 39 4.57 -7.76 8.17
CA VAL A 39 3.77 -6.78 7.45
C VAL A 39 4.30 -6.69 6.02
N THR A 40 3.39 -6.71 5.05
CA THR A 40 3.67 -6.64 3.62
C THR A 40 3.12 -5.33 3.06
N ILE A 41 3.86 -4.74 2.13
CA ILE A 41 3.42 -3.56 1.37
C ILE A 41 3.36 -3.96 -0.11
N SER A 42 2.23 -3.68 -0.76
CA SER A 42 2.01 -3.95 -2.17
C SER A 42 1.70 -2.66 -2.92
N ASP A 43 2.49 -2.33 -3.93
CA ASP A 43 2.18 -1.23 -4.85
C ASP A 43 1.04 -1.64 -5.80
N LEU A 44 0.06 -0.76 -5.98
CA LEU A 44 -1.12 -0.99 -6.83
C LEU A 44 -0.92 -0.41 -8.24
N ASN A 45 0.28 -0.53 -8.79
CA ASN A 45 0.69 0.09 -10.06
C ASN A 45 0.51 1.61 -10.02
N SER A 46 1.01 2.21 -8.94
CA SER A 46 0.90 3.64 -8.74
C SER A 46 1.78 4.42 -9.73
N ALA A 47 1.36 5.65 -10.07
CA ALA A 47 2.02 6.46 -11.09
C ALA A 47 3.48 6.77 -10.74
N ASN A 48 3.74 7.10 -9.47
CA ASN A 48 5.10 7.37 -8.99
C ASN A 48 5.77 6.09 -8.46
N GLY A 49 5.01 5.11 -7.97
CA GLY A 49 5.53 3.90 -7.32
C GLY A 49 5.53 4.03 -5.80
N THR A 50 5.78 2.90 -5.13
CA THR A 50 5.96 2.82 -3.68
C THR A 50 7.42 2.49 -3.35
N TRP A 51 7.97 3.06 -2.28
CA TRP A 51 9.35 2.78 -1.82
C TRP A 51 9.38 2.41 -0.35
N VAL A 52 10.23 1.45 -0.01
CA VAL A 52 10.50 1.02 1.37
C VAL A 52 12.01 0.99 1.55
N ASN A 53 12.55 1.74 2.53
CA ASN A 53 13.99 1.83 2.77
C ASN A 53 14.79 2.13 1.49
N ASN A 54 14.35 3.14 0.73
CA ASN A 54 14.94 3.59 -0.54
C ASN A 54 14.93 2.54 -1.67
N LYS A 55 14.24 1.40 -1.49
CA LYS A 55 14.06 0.38 -2.53
C LYS A 55 12.65 0.46 -3.08
N ARG A 56 12.53 0.55 -4.41
CA ARG A 56 11.23 0.55 -5.06
C ARG A 56 10.56 -0.81 -4.87
N VAL A 57 9.30 -0.80 -4.46
CA VAL A 57 8.47 -2.00 -4.38
C VAL A 57 8.19 -2.43 -5.82
N VAL A 58 8.68 -3.62 -6.18
CA VAL A 58 8.41 -4.25 -7.47
C VAL A 58 7.48 -5.41 -7.23
N ARG A 59 6.37 -5.45 -7.98
CA ARG A 59 5.50 -6.61 -7.98
C ARG A 59 6.31 -7.79 -8.52
N LYS A 60 6.53 -8.82 -7.71
CA LYS A 60 6.94 -10.13 -8.23
C LYS A 60 5.69 -10.79 -8.78
N ILE A 61 5.69 -11.03 -10.09
CA ILE A 61 4.72 -11.89 -10.77
C ILE A 61 5.05 -13.33 -10.42
#